data_AF-A0A1Y4SND5-F1
#
_entry.id   AF-A0A1Y4SND5-F1
#
_cell.length_a   1.000
_cell.length_b   1.000
_cell.length_c   1.000
_cell.angle_alpha   90.00
_cell.angle_beta   90.00
_cell.angle_gamma   90.00
#
_symmetry.space_group_name_H-M   'P 1'
#
loop_
_entity.id
_entity.type
_entity.pdbx_description
1 polymer ?
#
loop_
_entity_poly.entity_id
_entity_poly.type
_entity_poly.pdbx_seq_one_letter_code
_entity_poly.pdbx_strand_id
1 'polypeptide(L)'
;MGTFINIVDKSRGIPKEKQEEFKERLITLFRQGGMMEQQIQSLFGKKIITINPVKYDKYQNIDFIYNYFEDSLWENSGFNGKTGRVYSRKVGWSFFNFVMESAYVLESLYSDGDFVILENGNPLINEERDCIAWINSLFNENYAWKNWDFIKVWNLIKSDENDYDTYLKRYRGFGYEYDPFVPWLEMRALKYGINNMREDVDEENQEFVDRLIFFSQKNKEAVQSFKDNSTETEKQQIQRLIHMINHFINHHDEDYPKEKSLFNFVVSLIWMDSPHLALLSISEVYGIDFFEIYQLLDHYDSVIISGMKDMMCSISARELSDFFDIYPENMIYFWKESQFKSIPSHLKDWFLQLKEMYDHYMQNSIDIENPLLWIMDMLVYAENNYYQIYVFSDFFEESIENINDQRYLILWKIFEDMIYNEKLYKIGEVIFESENKEYLNNDWTLMSKDKKWNSARLKLRGYLGLIANKELRRKVFGF
;
A
#
# COMPACT_ATOMS: atom_id res chain seq x y z
N MET A 1 15.95 -2.95 -12.58
CA MET A 1 14.78 -3.80 -12.28
C MET A 1 13.68 -2.91 -11.74
N GLY A 2 12.41 -3.19 -12.03
CA GLY A 2 11.31 -2.40 -11.49
C GLY A 2 10.20 -3.30 -10.99
N THR A 3 9.48 -2.81 -9.98
CA THR A 3 8.35 -3.48 -9.34
C THR A 3 7.07 -3.17 -10.08
N PHE A 4 6.21 -4.18 -10.23
CA PHE A 4 4.87 -4.05 -10.79
C PHE A 4 3.84 -4.49 -9.75
N ILE A 5 2.77 -3.70 -9.60
CA ILE A 5 1.61 -4.07 -8.80
C ILE A 5 0.46 -4.39 -9.74
N ASN A 6 -0.18 -5.54 -9.55
CA ASN A 6 -1.34 -5.98 -10.31
C ASN A 6 -2.45 -6.43 -9.37
N ILE A 7 -3.66 -6.56 -9.90
CA ILE A 7 -4.81 -7.12 -9.18
C ILE A 7 -5.25 -8.41 -9.89
N VAL A 8 -5.65 -9.39 -9.10
CA VAL A 8 -6.55 -10.48 -9.52
C VAL A 8 -7.80 -10.41 -8.66
N ASP A 9 -8.94 -10.13 -9.27
CA ASP A 9 -10.20 -10.00 -8.54
C ASP A 9 -11.37 -10.67 -9.26
N LYS A 10 -12.34 -11.13 -8.46
CA LYS A 10 -13.70 -11.49 -8.89
C LYS A 10 -14.70 -10.47 -8.35
N SER A 11 -14.24 -9.25 -8.11
CA SER A 11 -15.04 -8.20 -7.51
C SER A 11 -16.07 -7.66 -8.50
N ARG A 12 -17.17 -7.14 -7.96
CA ARG A 12 -18.15 -6.36 -8.73
C ARG A 12 -17.73 -4.88 -8.87
N GLY A 13 -16.49 -4.57 -8.48
CA GLY A 13 -15.98 -3.21 -8.31
C GLY A 13 -16.54 -2.53 -7.06
N ILE A 14 -16.31 -1.22 -6.98
CA ILE A 14 -16.74 -0.38 -5.85
C ILE A 14 -18.24 -0.03 -6.00
N PRO A 15 -19.09 -0.30 -4.99
CA PRO A 15 -20.50 0.05 -4.99
C PRO A 15 -20.72 1.55 -5.23
N LYS A 16 -21.76 1.91 -6.00
CA LYS A 16 -22.01 3.29 -6.47
C LYS A 16 -22.07 4.29 -5.32
N GLU A 17 -22.70 3.91 -4.22
CA GLU A 17 -22.86 4.71 -3.01
C GLU A 17 -21.55 5.00 -2.27
N LYS A 18 -20.50 4.18 -2.48
CA LYS A 18 -19.18 4.37 -1.88
C LYS A 18 -18.15 5.04 -2.81
N GLN A 19 -18.48 5.24 -4.09
CA GLN A 19 -17.52 5.71 -5.09
C GLN A 19 -16.99 7.12 -4.82
N GLU A 20 -17.85 8.04 -4.37
CA GLU A 20 -17.41 9.41 -4.09
C GLU A 20 -16.53 9.48 -2.83
N GLU A 21 -16.91 8.75 -1.78
CA GLU A 21 -16.08 8.61 -0.57
C GLU A 21 -14.73 7.97 -0.90
N PHE A 22 -14.71 6.90 -1.69
CA PHE A 22 -13.48 6.26 -2.16
C PHE A 22 -12.58 7.24 -2.89
N LYS A 23 -13.12 8.04 -3.84
CA LYS A 23 -12.35 9.04 -4.57
C LYS A 23 -11.76 10.11 -3.63
N GLU A 24 -12.52 10.57 -2.64
CA GLU A 24 -12.04 11.55 -1.67
C GLU A 24 -10.91 10.99 -0.79
N ARG A 25 -11.04 9.74 -0.35
CA ARG A 25 -9.98 9.06 0.41
C ARG A 25 -8.77 8.78 -0.45
N LEU A 26 -8.95 8.31 -1.69
CA LEU A 26 -7.86 7.98 -2.60
C LEU A 26 -6.98 9.19 -2.92
N ILE A 27 -7.58 10.34 -3.26
CA ILE A 27 -6.80 11.57 -3.51
C ILE A 27 -6.09 12.05 -2.24
N THR A 28 -6.73 11.87 -1.07
CA THR A 28 -6.11 12.20 0.22
C THR A 28 -4.90 11.30 0.48
N LEU A 29 -5.03 10.00 0.23
CA LEU A 29 -3.94 9.02 0.33
C LEU A 29 -2.77 9.38 -0.57
N PHE A 30 -3.01 9.69 -1.85
CA PHE A 30 -1.94 10.10 -2.75
C PHE A 30 -1.24 11.38 -2.28
N ARG A 31 -1.99 12.39 -1.85
CA ARG A 31 -1.42 13.66 -1.36
C ARG A 31 -0.60 13.46 -0.09
N GLN A 32 -1.12 12.71 0.89
CA GLN A 32 -0.42 12.44 2.15
C GLN A 32 0.77 11.47 1.95
N GLY A 33 0.74 10.65 0.90
CA GLY A 33 1.87 9.85 0.45
C GLY A 33 2.94 10.60 -0.34
N GLY A 34 2.74 11.91 -0.60
CA GLY A 34 3.71 12.74 -1.31
C GLY A 34 3.69 12.61 -2.83
N MET A 35 2.61 12.07 -3.42
CA MET A 35 2.46 12.02 -4.88
C MET A 35 2.19 13.40 -5.45
N MET A 36 2.94 13.76 -6.49
CA MET A 36 2.92 15.09 -7.09
C MET A 36 2.76 15.04 -8.61
N GLU A 37 2.01 16.00 -9.12
CA GLU A 37 2.03 16.37 -10.54
C GLU A 37 3.27 17.23 -10.81
N GLN A 38 3.88 17.04 -11.99
CA GLN A 38 4.93 17.92 -12.50
C GLN A 38 4.41 18.71 -13.71
N GLN A 39 4.72 20.00 -13.74
CA GLN A 39 4.38 20.89 -14.85
C GLN A 39 5.65 21.59 -15.34
N ILE A 40 5.77 21.71 -16.67
CA ILE A 40 6.87 22.45 -17.28
C ILE A 40 6.38 23.88 -17.54
N GLN A 41 7.01 24.85 -16.88
CA GLN A 41 6.79 26.26 -17.15
C GLN A 41 7.89 26.75 -18.08
N SER A 42 7.51 27.39 -19.19
CA SER A 42 8.46 27.96 -20.15
C SER A 42 8.22 29.45 -20.35
N LEU A 43 9.14 30.25 -19.83
CA LEU A 43 9.10 31.71 -19.85
C LEU A 43 10.50 32.24 -20.20
N PHE A 44 10.56 33.31 -21.00
CA PHE A 44 11.83 33.95 -21.41
C PHE A 44 12.88 32.99 -22.01
N GLY A 45 12.43 31.95 -22.72
CA GLY A 45 13.32 30.92 -23.28
C GLY A 45 13.92 29.96 -22.24
N LYS A 46 13.57 30.11 -20.97
CA LYS A 46 13.94 29.20 -19.87
C LYS A 46 12.84 28.17 -19.65
N LYS A 47 13.21 27.03 -19.08
CA LYS A 47 12.29 25.97 -18.67
C LYS A 47 12.57 25.61 -17.22
N ILE A 48 11.52 25.57 -16.42
CA ILE A 48 11.56 25.07 -15.04
C ILE A 48 10.50 24.00 -14.87
N ILE A 49 10.68 23.16 -13.87
CA ILE A 49 9.67 22.19 -13.44
C ILE A 49 9.06 22.70 -12.14
N THR A 50 7.73 22.80 -12.10
CA THR A 50 6.97 23.06 -10.89
C THR A 50 6.23 21.80 -10.46
N ILE A 51 6.00 21.66 -9.16
CA ILE A 51 5.27 20.51 -8.58
C ILE A 51 3.96 20.96 -7.96
N ASN A 52 2.98 20.07 -7.84
CA ASN A 52 1.80 20.32 -7.03
C ASN A 52 1.25 18.99 -6.51
N PRO A 53 0.58 18.94 -5.34
CA PRO A 53 -0.13 17.74 -4.96
C PRO A 53 -1.17 17.40 -6.03
N VAL A 54 -1.32 16.10 -6.26
CA VAL A 54 -2.22 15.60 -7.28
C VAL A 54 -3.65 16.11 -7.12
N LYS A 55 -4.33 16.37 -8.23
CA LYS A 55 -5.73 16.79 -8.33
C LYS A 55 -6.46 15.97 -9.39
N TYR A 56 -7.77 15.88 -9.23
CA TYR A 56 -8.61 15.33 -10.28
C TYR A 56 -8.60 16.24 -11.51
N ASP A 57 -8.35 15.67 -12.68
CA ASP A 57 -8.52 16.37 -13.95
C ASP A 57 -10.01 16.53 -14.30
N LYS A 58 -10.30 17.19 -15.43
CA LYS A 58 -11.67 17.38 -15.94
C LYS A 58 -12.42 16.07 -16.24
N TYR A 59 -11.72 14.95 -16.32
CA TYR A 59 -12.26 13.61 -16.55
C TYR A 59 -12.20 12.73 -15.29
N GLN A 60 -11.90 13.31 -14.12
CA GLN A 60 -11.76 12.61 -12.85
C GLN A 60 -10.61 11.60 -12.81
N ASN A 61 -9.58 11.79 -13.63
CA ASN A 61 -8.33 11.04 -13.53
C ASN A 61 -7.35 11.72 -12.58
N ILE A 62 -6.43 10.91 -12.04
CA ILE A 62 -5.23 11.37 -11.35
C ILE A 62 -4.06 10.66 -12.01
N ASP A 63 -3.05 11.42 -12.46
CA ASP A 63 -1.84 10.89 -13.07
C ASP A 63 -0.61 11.53 -12.40
N PHE A 64 0.40 10.73 -12.07
CA PHE A 64 1.65 11.21 -11.52
C PHE A 64 2.82 10.29 -11.84
N ILE A 65 4.02 10.87 -11.79
CA ILE A 65 5.31 10.18 -11.99
C ILE A 65 6.33 10.51 -10.90
N TYR A 66 6.07 11.49 -10.03
CA TYR A 66 7.02 11.98 -9.04
C TYR A 66 6.46 11.81 -7.63
N ASN A 67 7.29 11.29 -6.72
CA ASN A 67 7.00 11.31 -5.30
C ASN A 67 7.99 12.22 -4.55
N TYR A 68 7.43 13.14 -3.79
CA TYR A 68 8.15 14.19 -3.09
C TYR A 68 9.04 13.64 -1.96
N PHE A 69 8.64 12.59 -1.24
CA PHE A 69 9.38 12.09 -0.08
C PHE A 69 10.56 11.20 -0.43
N GLU A 70 10.52 10.51 -1.58
CA GLU A 70 11.68 9.78 -2.12
C GLU A 70 12.48 10.60 -3.14
N ASP A 71 11.93 11.74 -3.56
CA ASP A 71 12.54 12.64 -4.53
C ASP A 71 12.95 11.90 -5.81
N SER A 72 12.06 11.08 -6.36
CA SER A 72 12.38 10.20 -7.48
C SER A 72 11.22 10.12 -8.48
N LEU A 73 11.57 9.80 -9.72
CA LEU A 73 10.64 9.65 -10.83
C LEU A 73 10.46 8.17 -11.17
N TRP A 74 9.22 7.79 -11.41
CA TRP A 74 8.81 6.46 -11.83
C TRP A 74 7.90 6.52 -13.06
N GLU A 75 7.37 5.38 -13.47
CA GLU A 75 6.45 5.34 -14.59
C GLU A 75 5.03 5.78 -14.18
N ASN A 76 4.28 6.30 -15.16
CA ASN A 76 2.97 6.89 -14.93
C ASN A 76 2.01 5.94 -14.20
N SER A 77 1.44 6.43 -13.12
CA SER A 77 0.53 5.72 -12.22
C SER A 77 -0.56 6.68 -11.70
N GLY A 78 -1.63 6.13 -11.15
CA GLY A 78 -2.67 6.92 -10.48
C GLY A 78 -4.05 6.26 -10.55
N PHE A 79 -5.05 7.04 -10.94
CA PHE A 79 -6.46 6.62 -10.94
C PHE A 79 -7.15 7.02 -12.23
N ASN A 80 -7.94 6.10 -12.79
CA ASN A 80 -8.70 6.34 -14.00
C ASN A 80 -10.18 6.57 -13.66
N GLY A 81 -10.66 7.79 -13.86
CA GLY A 81 -12.03 8.19 -13.55
C GLY A 81 -13.11 7.50 -14.39
N LYS A 82 -12.74 6.99 -15.59
CA LYS A 82 -13.66 6.27 -16.47
C LYS A 82 -13.86 4.82 -16.03
N THR A 83 -12.78 4.13 -15.66
CA THR A 83 -12.86 2.73 -15.20
C THR A 83 -13.17 2.63 -13.71
N GLY A 84 -12.90 3.68 -12.94
CA GLY A 84 -13.03 3.68 -11.48
C GLY A 84 -11.97 2.82 -10.79
N ARG A 85 -10.80 2.63 -11.43
CA ARG A 85 -9.74 1.72 -10.97
C ARG A 85 -8.42 2.46 -10.78
N VAL A 86 -7.68 2.06 -9.75
CA VAL A 86 -6.27 2.39 -9.57
C VAL A 86 -5.45 1.67 -10.65
N TYR A 87 -4.43 2.35 -11.15
CA TYR A 87 -3.52 1.76 -12.11
C TYR A 87 -2.07 2.18 -11.80
N SER A 88 -1.12 1.32 -12.14
CA SER A 88 0.29 1.62 -12.02
C SER A 88 1.08 1.03 -13.18
N ARG A 89 2.27 1.60 -13.41
CA ARG A 89 3.33 0.97 -14.20
C ARG A 89 4.45 0.55 -13.25
N LYS A 90 5.72 0.73 -13.61
CA LYS A 90 6.81 0.47 -12.66
C LYS A 90 6.79 1.49 -11.52
N VAL A 91 6.72 1.01 -10.27
CA VAL A 91 6.52 1.83 -9.06
C VAL A 91 7.74 1.94 -8.14
N GLY A 92 8.84 1.26 -8.48
CA GLY A 92 10.05 1.28 -7.64
C GLY A 92 9.93 0.43 -6.37
N TRP A 93 10.68 0.76 -5.32
CA TRP A 93 10.76 -0.04 -4.08
C TRP A 93 10.63 0.77 -2.78
N SER A 94 10.30 2.06 -2.86
CA SER A 94 10.26 2.96 -1.70
C SER A 94 8.88 3.61 -1.57
N PHE A 95 8.82 4.89 -1.17
CA PHE A 95 7.58 5.63 -0.95
C PHE A 95 6.59 5.50 -2.10
N PHE A 96 7.04 5.58 -3.36
CA PHE A 96 6.14 5.45 -4.50
C PHE A 96 5.48 4.07 -4.56
N ASN A 97 6.23 2.99 -4.29
CA ASN A 97 5.71 1.62 -4.24
C ASN A 97 4.65 1.49 -3.14
N PHE A 98 5.02 1.83 -1.90
CA PHE A 98 4.15 1.67 -0.73
C PHE A 98 2.83 2.43 -0.86
N VAL A 99 2.87 3.64 -1.40
CA VAL A 99 1.67 4.45 -1.62
C VAL A 99 0.79 3.84 -2.71
N MET A 100 1.39 3.27 -3.77
CA MET A 100 0.62 2.56 -4.80
C MET A 100 0.01 1.27 -4.25
N GLU A 101 0.76 0.47 -3.49
CA GLU A 101 0.25 -0.71 -2.78
C GLU A 101 -0.93 -0.32 -1.88
N SER A 102 -0.79 0.75 -1.10
CA SER A 102 -1.84 1.28 -0.24
C SER A 102 -3.07 1.74 -1.01
N ALA A 103 -2.90 2.31 -2.21
CA ALA A 103 -4.02 2.68 -3.07
C ALA A 103 -4.78 1.44 -3.59
N TYR A 104 -4.07 0.39 -3.97
CA TYR A 104 -4.67 -0.89 -4.36
C TYR A 104 -5.36 -1.59 -3.19
N VAL A 105 -4.78 -1.53 -2.00
CA VAL A 105 -5.41 -2.02 -0.76
C VAL A 105 -6.65 -1.21 -0.41
N LEU A 106 -6.62 0.12 -0.56
CA LEU A 106 -7.81 0.94 -0.37
C LEU A 106 -8.93 0.54 -1.35
N GLU A 107 -8.59 0.27 -2.61
CA GLU A 107 -9.55 -0.23 -3.60
C GLU A 107 -10.14 -1.59 -3.19
N SER A 108 -9.32 -2.51 -2.66
CA SER A 108 -9.78 -3.82 -2.18
C SER A 108 -10.74 -3.68 -0.99
N LEU A 109 -10.48 -2.73 -0.08
CA LEU A 109 -11.34 -2.47 1.07
C LEU A 109 -12.73 -1.96 0.68
N TYR A 110 -12.83 -1.23 -0.44
CA TYR A 110 -14.07 -0.66 -0.98
C TYR A 110 -14.81 -1.55 -1.97
N SER A 111 -14.14 -2.53 -2.56
CA SER A 111 -14.70 -3.43 -3.57
C SER A 111 -15.53 -4.56 -2.94
N ASP A 112 -16.60 -4.96 -3.63
CA ASP A 112 -17.42 -6.11 -3.23
C ASP A 112 -16.96 -7.39 -3.94
N GLY A 113 -16.48 -8.36 -3.18
CA GLY A 113 -16.04 -9.66 -3.67
C GLY A 113 -14.57 -9.93 -3.39
N ASP A 114 -14.05 -11.05 -3.88
CA ASP A 114 -12.67 -11.44 -3.63
C ASP A 114 -11.69 -10.58 -4.45
N PHE A 115 -10.61 -10.15 -3.81
CA PHE A 115 -9.66 -9.20 -4.37
C PHE A 115 -8.25 -9.48 -3.84
N VAL A 116 -7.31 -9.78 -4.73
CA VAL A 116 -5.91 -10.07 -4.37
C VAL A 116 -4.98 -9.08 -5.07
N ILE A 117 -4.14 -8.41 -4.28
CA ILE A 117 -3.07 -7.55 -4.79
C ILE A 117 -1.81 -8.39 -4.99
N LEU A 118 -1.13 -8.22 -6.13
CA LEU A 118 0.09 -8.93 -6.50
C LEU A 118 1.25 -7.95 -6.71
N GLU A 119 2.37 -8.16 -6.03
CA GLU A 119 3.65 -7.52 -6.32
C GLU A 119 4.55 -8.48 -7.12
N ASN A 120 4.91 -8.09 -8.34
CA ASN A 120 5.71 -8.91 -9.27
C ASN A 120 5.15 -10.34 -9.45
N GLY A 121 3.81 -10.45 -9.46
CA GLY A 121 3.09 -11.72 -9.57
C GLY A 121 2.88 -12.47 -8.25
N ASN A 122 3.37 -11.95 -7.12
CA ASN A 122 3.25 -12.60 -5.81
C ASN A 122 2.24 -11.87 -4.93
N PRO A 123 1.37 -12.55 -4.19
CA PRO A 123 0.41 -11.90 -3.29
C PRO A 123 1.07 -11.02 -2.22
N LEU A 124 0.48 -9.83 -2.05
CA LEU A 124 0.92 -8.81 -1.10
C LEU A 124 0.39 -9.14 0.30
N ILE A 125 1.06 -10.03 1.04
CA ILE A 125 0.54 -10.55 2.32
C ILE A 125 0.97 -9.67 3.51
N ASN A 126 2.28 -9.42 3.68
CA ASN A 126 2.77 -8.66 4.84
C ASN A 126 2.54 -7.16 4.65
N GLU A 127 2.87 -6.69 3.46
CA GLU A 127 2.83 -5.29 3.08
C GLU A 127 1.38 -4.78 3.04
N GLU A 128 0.38 -5.65 2.79
CA GLU A 128 -1.04 -5.30 2.91
C GLU A 128 -1.41 -4.90 4.34
N ARG A 129 -0.82 -5.53 5.37
CA ARG A 129 -1.05 -5.11 6.77
C ARG A 129 -0.48 -3.73 7.05
N ASP A 130 0.71 -3.45 6.53
CA ASP A 130 1.38 -2.16 6.67
C ASP A 130 0.57 -1.06 5.95
N CYS A 131 0.05 -1.36 4.75
CA CYS A 131 -0.87 -0.51 4.03
C CYS A 131 -2.16 -0.24 4.83
N ILE A 132 -2.80 -1.28 5.38
CA ILE A 132 -4.02 -1.12 6.20
C ILE A 132 -3.73 -0.30 7.47
N ALA A 133 -2.59 -0.51 8.12
CA ALA A 133 -2.18 0.25 9.30
C ALA A 133 -2.05 1.74 8.99
N TRP A 134 -1.48 2.08 7.84
CA TRP A 134 -1.39 3.46 7.39
C TRP A 134 -2.77 4.04 7.01
N ILE A 135 -3.59 3.30 6.27
CA ILE A 135 -4.96 3.70 5.91
C ILE A 135 -5.80 3.97 7.17
N ASN A 136 -5.71 3.10 8.18
CA ASN A 136 -6.40 3.26 9.46
C ASN A 136 -5.98 4.55 10.18
N SER A 137 -4.67 4.85 10.20
CA SER A 137 -4.15 6.11 10.76
C SER A 137 -4.66 7.33 9.98
N LEU A 138 -4.58 7.27 8.66
CA LEU A 138 -4.90 8.38 7.77
C LEU A 138 -6.38 8.79 7.84
N PHE A 139 -7.28 7.81 7.98
CA PHE A 139 -8.74 8.06 7.97
C PHE A 139 -9.40 7.85 9.34
N ASN A 140 -8.62 7.57 10.39
CA ASN A 140 -9.12 7.22 11.72
C ASN A 140 -10.15 6.07 11.67
N GLU A 141 -9.76 5.01 10.99
CA GLU A 141 -10.56 3.80 10.76
C GLU A 141 -9.99 2.60 11.51
N ASN A 142 -10.76 1.51 11.54
CA ASN A 142 -10.35 0.24 12.11
C ASN A 142 -10.59 -0.91 11.11
N TYR A 143 -10.13 -0.73 9.87
CA TYR A 143 -10.14 -1.83 8.90
C TYR A 143 -9.32 -2.99 9.45
N ALA A 144 -9.91 -4.17 9.39
CA ALA A 144 -9.24 -5.42 9.66
C ALA A 144 -8.63 -5.97 8.36
N TRP A 145 -7.63 -6.81 8.51
CA TRP A 145 -7.08 -7.54 7.37
C TRP A 145 -8.11 -8.55 6.85
N LYS A 146 -8.57 -8.39 5.61
CA LYS A 146 -9.65 -9.21 5.00
C LYS A 146 -9.16 -10.50 4.33
N ASN A 147 -7.91 -10.54 3.88
CA ASN A 147 -7.42 -11.53 2.90
C ASN A 147 -6.54 -12.61 3.53
N TRP A 148 -7.15 -13.47 4.37
CA TRP A 148 -6.48 -14.63 4.99
C TRP A 148 -6.93 -15.99 4.44
N ASP A 149 -7.97 -16.02 3.61
CA ASP A 149 -8.47 -17.27 3.07
C ASP A 149 -7.53 -17.77 1.97
N PHE A 150 -6.49 -18.50 2.37
CA PHE A 150 -5.45 -19.00 1.48
C PHE A 150 -6.00 -19.89 0.38
N ILE A 151 -7.09 -20.62 0.65
CA ILE A 151 -7.79 -21.44 -0.33
C ILE A 151 -8.46 -20.57 -1.40
N LYS A 152 -9.12 -19.47 -1.02
CA LYS A 152 -9.66 -18.48 -1.99
C LYS A 152 -8.57 -17.74 -2.74
N VAL A 153 -7.54 -17.24 -2.04
CA VAL A 153 -6.42 -16.52 -2.67
C VAL A 153 -5.77 -17.41 -3.71
N TRP A 154 -5.43 -18.65 -3.35
CA TRP A 154 -4.90 -19.63 -4.30
C TRP A 154 -5.87 -19.91 -5.45
N ASN A 155 -7.16 -20.07 -5.18
CA ASN A 155 -8.15 -20.27 -6.24
C ASN A 155 -8.24 -19.11 -7.23
N LEU A 156 -8.00 -17.89 -6.76
CA LEU A 156 -8.02 -16.69 -7.60
C LEU A 156 -6.76 -16.59 -8.45
N ILE A 157 -5.60 -16.90 -7.89
CA ILE A 157 -4.31 -16.68 -8.57
C ILE A 157 -3.79 -17.92 -9.30
N LYS A 158 -4.30 -19.13 -9.00
CA LYS A 158 -3.77 -20.39 -9.57
C LYS A 158 -3.76 -20.38 -11.10
N SER A 159 -2.56 -20.51 -11.64
CA SER A 159 -2.23 -20.75 -13.04
C SER A 159 -1.55 -22.11 -13.19
N ASP A 160 -1.62 -22.70 -14.38
CA ASP A 160 -1.16 -24.07 -14.63
C ASP A 160 0.35 -24.30 -14.42
N GLU A 161 1.20 -23.25 -14.46
CA GLU A 161 2.64 -23.44 -14.69
C GLU A 161 3.59 -23.33 -13.47
N ASN A 162 3.28 -22.65 -12.35
CA ASN A 162 4.26 -22.56 -11.23
C ASN A 162 3.74 -22.05 -9.86
N ASP A 163 2.42 -22.00 -9.65
CA ASP A 163 1.83 -21.22 -8.54
C ASP A 163 1.99 -21.82 -7.14
N TYR A 164 2.02 -23.14 -7.04
CA TYR A 164 1.86 -23.80 -5.75
C TYR A 164 3.09 -23.66 -4.85
N ASP A 165 4.26 -24.09 -5.35
CA ASP A 165 5.49 -24.16 -4.55
C ASP A 165 6.09 -22.76 -4.28
N THR A 166 5.88 -21.81 -5.18
CA THR A 166 6.31 -20.40 -5.04
C THR A 166 5.52 -19.67 -3.96
N TYR A 167 4.19 -19.82 -3.98
CA TYR A 167 3.28 -19.26 -2.98
C TYR A 167 3.64 -19.77 -1.57
N LEU A 168 3.95 -21.07 -1.46
CA LEU A 168 4.29 -21.73 -0.21
C LEU A 168 5.69 -21.49 0.32
N LYS A 169 6.72 -21.41 -0.54
CA LYS A 169 8.09 -21.13 -0.10
C LYS A 169 8.25 -19.73 0.47
N ARG A 170 7.55 -18.75 -0.11
CA ARG A 170 7.46 -17.42 0.52
C ARG A 170 6.78 -17.56 1.87
N TYR A 171 5.65 -18.29 1.95
CA TYR A 171 4.88 -18.55 3.18
C TYR A 171 5.66 -19.22 4.33
N ARG A 172 6.55 -20.18 4.03
CA ARG A 172 7.42 -20.80 5.05
C ARG A 172 8.53 -19.87 5.56
N GLY A 173 8.87 -18.80 4.82
CA GLY A 173 9.87 -17.81 5.24
C GLY A 173 9.37 -16.80 6.28
N PHE A 174 8.12 -16.91 6.74
CA PHE A 174 7.43 -15.86 7.48
C PHE A 174 7.83 -15.71 8.96
N GLY A 175 8.73 -16.53 9.52
CA GLY A 175 9.31 -16.30 10.86
C GLY A 175 8.31 -16.19 12.02
N TYR A 176 7.02 -16.45 11.79
CA TYR A 176 5.99 -16.53 12.81
C TYR A 176 5.89 -17.97 13.31
N GLU A 177 5.49 -18.14 14.57
CA GLU A 177 5.13 -19.40 15.23
C GLU A 177 3.84 -20.02 14.62
N TYR A 178 3.70 -19.97 13.30
CA TYR A 178 2.60 -20.49 12.51
C TYR A 178 3.09 -21.76 11.81
N ASP A 179 2.31 -22.84 11.86
CA ASP A 179 2.62 -24.04 11.09
C ASP A 179 1.83 -24.06 9.77
N PRO A 180 2.38 -23.53 8.66
CA PRO A 180 1.73 -23.60 7.34
C PRO A 180 1.43 -24.98 6.82
N PHE A 181 1.86 -26.01 7.53
CA PHE A 181 1.81 -27.38 7.09
C PHE A 181 0.39 -27.88 6.84
N VAL A 182 -0.61 -27.46 7.63
CA VAL A 182 -2.00 -27.91 7.43
C VAL A 182 -2.67 -27.28 6.21
N PRO A 183 -2.70 -25.93 6.04
CA PRO A 183 -3.20 -25.33 4.80
C PRO A 183 -2.45 -25.84 3.55
N TRP A 184 -1.15 -26.10 3.67
CA TRP A 184 -0.37 -26.75 2.61
C TRP A 184 -0.94 -28.12 2.23
N LEU A 185 -1.16 -29.01 3.18
CA LEU A 185 -1.72 -30.34 2.89
C LEU A 185 -3.10 -30.26 2.23
N GLU A 186 -3.96 -29.37 2.71
CA GLU A 186 -5.30 -29.15 2.15
C GLU A 186 -5.26 -28.71 0.69
N MET A 187 -4.40 -27.74 0.37
CA MET A 187 -4.23 -27.28 -1.01
C MET A 187 -3.59 -28.36 -1.89
N ARG A 188 -2.67 -29.17 -1.35
CA ARG A 188 -2.07 -30.32 -2.06
C ARG A 188 -3.15 -31.36 -2.38
N ALA A 189 -4.02 -31.67 -1.42
CA ALA A 189 -5.15 -32.56 -1.60
C ALA A 189 -6.12 -32.04 -2.65
N LEU A 190 -6.42 -30.74 -2.66
CA LEU A 190 -7.28 -30.12 -3.67
C LEU A 190 -6.68 -30.17 -5.08
N LYS A 191 -5.36 -29.97 -5.21
CA LYS A 191 -4.70 -29.92 -6.52
C LYS A 191 -4.38 -31.31 -7.09
N TYR A 192 -3.85 -32.19 -6.26
CA TYR A 192 -3.31 -33.48 -6.70
C TYR A 192 -4.10 -34.68 -6.18
N GLY A 193 -5.08 -34.47 -5.30
CA GLY A 193 -5.83 -35.54 -4.64
C GLY A 193 -5.20 -35.97 -3.32
N ILE A 194 -6.04 -36.49 -2.41
CA ILE A 194 -5.70 -36.78 -1.02
C ILE A 194 -4.48 -37.72 -0.84
N ASN A 195 -4.31 -38.69 -1.74
CA ASN A 195 -3.23 -39.68 -1.64
C ASN A 195 -1.85 -39.09 -1.97
N ASN A 196 -1.80 -37.95 -2.66
CA ASN A 196 -0.56 -37.28 -3.06
C ASN A 196 -0.07 -36.29 -2.00
N MET A 197 -0.72 -36.24 -0.82
CA MET A 197 -0.26 -35.43 0.30
C MET A 197 1.10 -35.88 0.87
N ARG A 198 1.50 -37.15 0.65
CA ARG A 198 2.75 -37.73 1.19
C ARG A 198 4.02 -37.21 0.53
N GLU A 199 3.90 -36.75 -0.70
CA GLU A 199 5.04 -36.29 -1.48
C GLU A 199 5.63 -35.01 -0.86
N ASP A 200 6.97 -34.89 -0.87
CA ASP A 200 7.72 -33.74 -0.34
C ASP A 200 7.47 -33.40 1.15
N VAL A 201 6.95 -34.37 1.92
CA VAL A 201 6.86 -34.32 3.38
C VAL A 201 8.15 -34.90 3.98
N ASP A 202 8.71 -34.22 4.97
CA ASP A 202 9.84 -34.72 5.76
C ASP A 202 9.44 -35.88 6.68
N GLU A 203 10.40 -36.70 7.09
CA GLU A 203 10.13 -37.90 7.90
C GLU A 203 9.41 -37.59 9.22
N GLU A 204 9.66 -36.42 9.81
CA GLU A 204 9.07 -36.00 11.09
C GLU A 204 7.55 -35.78 11.00
N ASN A 205 7.04 -35.39 9.83
CA ASN A 205 5.61 -35.11 9.66
C ASN A 205 4.84 -36.23 8.95
N GLN A 206 5.49 -37.33 8.53
CA GLN A 206 4.83 -38.43 7.81
C GLN A 206 3.67 -39.06 8.59
N GLU A 207 3.84 -39.29 9.90
CA GLU A 207 2.79 -39.90 10.73
C GLU A 207 1.53 -39.02 10.78
N PHE A 208 1.71 -37.70 10.87
CA PHE A 208 0.61 -36.74 10.85
C PHE A 208 -0.13 -36.77 9.52
N VAL A 209 0.61 -36.78 8.40
CA VAL A 209 0.00 -36.84 7.06
C VAL A 209 -0.74 -38.15 6.83
N ASP A 210 -0.17 -39.28 7.24
CA ASP A 210 -0.83 -40.58 7.14
C ASP A 210 -2.13 -40.64 7.94
N ARG A 211 -2.14 -40.01 9.13
CA ARG A 211 -3.35 -39.86 9.94
C ARG A 211 -4.42 -39.05 9.21
N LEU A 212 -4.05 -37.90 8.62
CA LEU A 212 -4.97 -37.07 7.85
C LEU A 212 -5.54 -37.82 6.63
N ILE A 213 -4.71 -38.55 5.89
CA ILE A 213 -5.15 -39.39 4.75
C ILE A 213 -6.15 -40.44 5.22
N PHE A 214 -5.83 -41.14 6.31
CA PHE A 214 -6.70 -42.18 6.87
C PHE A 214 -8.08 -41.63 7.22
N PHE A 215 -8.14 -40.53 7.99
CA PHE A 215 -9.43 -39.97 8.39
C PHE A 215 -10.18 -39.30 7.22
N SER A 216 -9.47 -38.78 6.22
CA SER A 216 -10.10 -38.28 4.98
C SER A 216 -10.77 -39.40 4.20
N GLN A 217 -10.14 -40.57 4.10
CA GLN A 217 -10.77 -41.74 3.49
C GLN A 217 -12.00 -42.21 4.29
N LYS A 218 -11.92 -42.19 5.63
CA LYS A 218 -13.08 -42.51 6.49
C LYS A 218 -14.21 -41.50 6.38
N ASN A 219 -13.89 -40.22 6.24
CA ASN A 219 -14.87 -39.19 5.98
C ASN A 219 -15.57 -39.44 4.64
N LYS A 220 -14.82 -39.70 3.56
CA LYS A 220 -15.36 -40.04 2.25
C LYS A 220 -16.25 -41.29 2.25
N GLU A 221 -15.84 -42.36 2.94
CA GLU A 221 -16.66 -43.56 3.15
C GLU A 221 -17.99 -43.22 3.87
N ALA A 222 -17.95 -42.35 4.88
CA ALA A 222 -19.13 -41.92 5.61
C ALA A 222 -20.09 -41.08 4.74
N VAL A 223 -19.55 -40.16 3.94
CA VAL A 223 -20.32 -39.35 2.98
C VAL A 223 -20.99 -40.26 1.94
N GLN A 224 -20.26 -41.24 1.37
CA GLN A 224 -20.82 -42.20 0.42
C GLN A 224 -21.93 -43.05 1.07
N SER A 225 -21.70 -43.54 2.28
CA SER A 225 -22.72 -44.29 3.02
C SER A 225 -23.97 -43.45 3.31
N PHE A 226 -23.83 -42.18 3.63
CA PHE A 226 -24.97 -41.28 3.79
C PHE A 226 -25.73 -41.09 2.47
N LYS A 227 -25.01 -40.84 1.36
CA LYS A 227 -25.59 -40.71 0.02
C LYS A 227 -26.41 -41.92 -0.39
N ASP A 228 -25.87 -43.12 -0.16
CA ASP A 228 -26.49 -44.38 -0.59
C ASP A 228 -27.72 -44.78 0.23
N ASN A 229 -27.78 -44.37 1.50
CA ASN A 229 -28.81 -44.83 2.45
C ASN A 229 -29.84 -43.75 2.83
N SER A 230 -29.61 -42.48 2.47
CA SER A 230 -30.53 -41.39 2.77
C SER A 230 -31.73 -41.38 1.84
N THR A 231 -32.89 -41.00 2.38
CA THR A 231 -34.13 -40.78 1.61
C THR A 231 -34.28 -39.33 1.14
N GLU A 232 -33.36 -38.45 1.55
CA GLU A 232 -33.32 -37.05 1.17
C GLU A 232 -32.83 -36.89 -0.27
N THR A 233 -33.18 -35.77 -0.90
CA THR A 233 -32.57 -35.40 -2.19
C THR A 233 -31.08 -35.06 -2.02
N GLU A 234 -30.25 -35.22 -3.04
CA GLU A 234 -28.81 -34.89 -2.95
C GLU A 234 -28.58 -33.46 -2.45
N LYS A 235 -29.40 -32.49 -2.89
CA LYS A 235 -29.32 -31.10 -2.40
C LYS A 235 -29.53 -30.99 -0.89
N GLN A 236 -30.51 -31.70 -0.34
CA GLN A 236 -30.78 -31.72 1.10
C GLN A 236 -29.64 -32.41 1.86
N GLN A 237 -29.12 -33.52 1.31
CA GLN A 237 -28.00 -34.25 1.89
C GLN A 237 -26.76 -33.36 2.00
N ILE A 238 -26.40 -32.66 0.91
CA ILE A 238 -25.27 -31.72 0.89
C ILE A 238 -25.49 -30.59 1.90
N GLN A 239 -26.67 -29.96 1.91
CA GLN A 239 -26.99 -28.91 2.89
C GLN A 239 -26.83 -29.39 4.33
N ARG A 240 -27.22 -30.63 4.62
CA ARG A 240 -27.09 -31.23 5.94
C ARG A 240 -25.63 -31.48 6.32
N LEU A 241 -24.82 -31.99 5.40
CA LEU A 241 -23.38 -32.18 5.62
C LEU A 241 -22.64 -30.84 5.82
N ILE A 242 -22.94 -29.83 4.99
CA ILE A 242 -22.40 -28.47 5.15
C ILE A 242 -22.80 -27.88 6.50
N HIS A 243 -24.05 -28.03 6.91
CA HIS A 243 -24.50 -27.57 8.22
C HIS A 243 -23.70 -28.22 9.36
N MET A 244 -23.34 -29.49 9.24
CA MET A 244 -22.52 -30.17 10.25
C MET A 244 -21.07 -29.68 10.26
N ILE A 245 -20.50 -29.36 9.10
CA ILE A 245 -19.19 -28.69 9.03
C ILE A 245 -19.27 -27.31 9.70
N ASN A 246 -20.27 -26.50 9.37
CA ASN A 246 -20.46 -25.18 9.99
C ASN A 246 -20.71 -25.26 11.50
N HIS A 247 -21.42 -26.29 11.95
CA HIS A 247 -21.58 -26.53 13.38
C HIS A 247 -20.23 -26.80 14.05
N PHE A 248 -19.40 -27.66 13.46
CA PHE A 248 -18.04 -27.95 13.93
C PHE A 248 -17.17 -26.68 13.98
N ILE A 249 -17.22 -25.86 12.92
CA ILE A 249 -16.51 -24.57 12.82
C ILE A 249 -16.85 -23.65 14.00
N ASN A 250 -18.14 -23.55 14.35
CA ASN A 250 -18.61 -22.53 15.27
C ASN A 250 -18.63 -22.94 16.75
N HIS A 251 -18.82 -24.23 17.05
CA HIS A 251 -19.14 -24.65 18.42
C HIS A 251 -18.09 -25.57 19.05
N HIS A 252 -17.21 -26.21 18.26
CA HIS A 252 -16.24 -27.23 18.72
C HIS A 252 -16.81 -28.31 19.68
N ASP A 253 -18.14 -28.39 19.81
CA ASP A 253 -18.84 -29.25 20.75
C ASP A 253 -19.20 -30.59 20.11
N GLU A 254 -19.19 -31.64 20.94
CA GLU A 254 -19.45 -33.04 20.58
C GLU A 254 -20.97 -33.35 20.46
N ASP A 255 -21.71 -32.64 19.60
CA ASP A 255 -23.08 -33.06 19.25
C ASP A 255 -23.06 -34.13 18.17
N TYR A 256 -23.29 -35.38 18.58
CA TYR A 256 -23.21 -36.54 17.71
C TYR A 256 -24.59 -36.91 17.15
N PRO A 257 -24.74 -36.98 15.82
CA PRO A 257 -25.98 -37.44 15.21
C PRO A 257 -26.23 -38.92 15.52
N LYS A 258 -27.51 -39.29 15.66
CA LYS A 258 -27.93 -40.69 15.89
C LYS A 258 -27.71 -41.59 14.67
N GLU A 259 -27.68 -41.00 13.48
CA GLU A 259 -27.49 -41.72 12.23
C GLU A 259 -26.02 -42.12 12.06
N LYS A 260 -25.75 -43.41 11.85
CA LYS A 260 -24.39 -43.98 11.89
C LYS A 260 -23.44 -43.37 10.85
N SER A 261 -23.93 -43.10 9.64
CA SER A 261 -23.15 -42.48 8.56
C SER A 261 -22.73 -41.06 8.95
N LEU A 262 -23.66 -40.24 9.44
CA LEU A 262 -23.39 -38.89 9.91
C LEU A 262 -22.51 -38.87 11.18
N PHE A 263 -22.66 -39.87 12.06
CA PHE A 263 -21.80 -40.03 13.23
C PHE A 263 -20.34 -40.22 12.80
N ASN A 264 -20.11 -41.15 11.87
CA ASN A 264 -18.78 -41.42 11.33
C ASN A 264 -18.21 -40.20 10.59
N PHE A 265 -19.05 -39.42 9.91
CA PHE A 265 -18.66 -38.17 9.26
C PHE A 265 -18.11 -37.16 10.28
N VAL A 266 -18.86 -36.89 11.35
CA VAL A 266 -18.45 -35.95 12.43
C VAL A 266 -17.20 -36.43 13.13
N VAL A 267 -17.14 -37.72 13.51
CA VAL A 267 -15.94 -38.29 14.15
C VAL A 267 -14.72 -38.10 13.26
N SER A 268 -14.82 -38.42 11.96
CA SER A 268 -13.69 -38.25 11.04
C SER A 268 -13.33 -36.77 10.87
N LEU A 269 -14.30 -35.86 10.82
CA LEU A 269 -14.07 -34.41 10.77
C LEU A 269 -13.29 -33.92 12.00
N ILE A 270 -13.68 -34.35 13.20
CA ILE A 270 -12.98 -34.02 14.45
C ILE A 270 -11.53 -34.52 14.42
N TRP A 271 -11.30 -35.75 13.94
CA TRP A 271 -9.95 -36.32 13.89
C TRP A 271 -9.06 -35.74 12.80
N MET A 272 -9.65 -35.26 11.69
CA MET A 272 -8.91 -34.52 10.67
C MET A 272 -8.60 -33.09 11.11
N ASP A 273 -9.48 -32.48 11.91
CA ASP A 273 -9.50 -31.05 12.23
C ASP A 273 -9.40 -30.18 10.95
N SER A 274 -10.07 -30.62 9.89
CA SER A 274 -10.07 -29.96 8.59
C SER A 274 -11.44 -30.04 7.89
N PRO A 275 -12.27 -28.99 8.04
CA PRO A 275 -13.41 -28.67 7.20
C PRO A 275 -13.11 -28.73 5.70
N HIS A 276 -11.92 -28.34 5.27
CA HIS A 276 -11.53 -28.35 3.85
C HIS A 276 -11.45 -29.78 3.30
N LEU A 277 -10.84 -30.72 4.03
CA LEU A 277 -10.77 -32.13 3.62
C LEU A 277 -12.13 -32.83 3.70
N ALA A 278 -12.97 -32.48 4.69
CA ALA A 278 -14.35 -32.97 4.74
C ALA A 278 -15.18 -32.45 3.56
N LEU A 279 -15.02 -31.17 3.20
CA LEU A 279 -15.68 -30.59 2.04
C LEU A 279 -15.20 -31.21 0.73
N LEU A 280 -13.90 -31.51 0.61
CA LEU A 280 -13.34 -32.25 -0.52
C LEU A 280 -13.99 -33.63 -0.67
N SER A 281 -14.22 -34.33 0.45
CA SER A 281 -14.94 -35.62 0.43
C SER A 281 -16.37 -35.49 -0.12
N ILE A 282 -17.07 -34.42 0.21
CA ILE A 282 -18.41 -34.10 -0.33
C ILE A 282 -18.33 -33.81 -1.83
N SER A 283 -17.41 -32.93 -2.23
CA SER A 283 -17.17 -32.56 -3.63
C SER A 283 -16.93 -33.81 -4.50
N GLU A 284 -16.05 -34.72 -4.06
CA GLU A 284 -15.74 -35.95 -4.79
C GLU A 284 -16.90 -36.96 -4.86
N VAL A 285 -17.68 -37.13 -3.79
CA VAL A 285 -18.78 -38.12 -3.74
C VAL A 285 -20.02 -37.65 -4.51
N TYR A 286 -20.31 -36.35 -4.49
CA TYR A 286 -21.45 -35.78 -5.20
C TYR A 286 -21.11 -35.29 -6.60
N GLY A 287 -19.82 -35.19 -6.96
CA GLY A 287 -19.39 -34.68 -8.26
C GLY A 287 -19.70 -33.21 -8.46
N ILE A 288 -19.59 -32.41 -7.38
CA ILE A 288 -19.88 -30.98 -7.36
C ILE A 288 -18.58 -30.21 -7.21
N ASP A 289 -18.48 -29.06 -7.85
CA ASP A 289 -17.29 -28.21 -7.75
C ASP A 289 -17.02 -27.84 -6.28
N PHE A 290 -15.77 -27.99 -5.85
CA PHE A 290 -15.37 -27.72 -4.48
C PHE A 290 -15.68 -26.28 -4.08
N PHE A 291 -15.42 -25.31 -4.96
CA PHE A 291 -15.63 -23.90 -4.65
C PHE A 291 -17.11 -23.50 -4.63
N GLU A 292 -17.97 -24.22 -5.36
CA GLU A 292 -19.43 -24.04 -5.30
C GLU A 292 -20.01 -24.36 -3.90
N ILE A 293 -19.46 -25.36 -3.21
CA ILE A 293 -19.87 -25.69 -1.83
C ILE A 293 -19.01 -24.99 -0.77
N TYR A 294 -17.79 -24.57 -1.12
CA TYR A 294 -16.89 -23.83 -0.23
C TYR A 294 -17.48 -22.48 0.20
N GLN A 295 -18.12 -21.76 -0.72
CA GLN A 295 -18.81 -20.50 -0.43
C GLN A 295 -19.99 -20.65 0.55
N LEU A 296 -20.42 -21.88 0.87
CA LEU A 296 -21.48 -22.16 1.84
C LEU A 296 -20.93 -22.39 3.26
N LEU A 297 -19.61 -22.49 3.41
CA LEU A 297 -19.00 -22.59 4.71
C LEU A 297 -19.08 -21.25 5.45
N ASP A 298 -19.35 -21.33 6.75
CA ASP A 298 -19.08 -20.21 7.63
C ASP A 298 -17.58 -19.92 7.62
N HIS A 299 -17.20 -18.68 7.93
CA HIS A 299 -15.80 -18.28 7.90
C HIS A 299 -14.98 -19.17 8.84
N TYR A 300 -14.15 -20.03 8.26
CA TYR A 300 -13.32 -21.00 8.96
C TYR A 300 -11.87 -20.62 8.82
N ASP A 301 -11.29 -20.19 9.93
CA ASP A 301 -9.85 -19.97 10.05
C ASP A 301 -9.21 -21.32 10.38
N SER A 302 -8.93 -22.14 9.36
CA SER A 302 -8.12 -23.34 9.54
C SER A 302 -6.78 -22.90 10.13
N VAL A 303 -6.53 -23.22 11.39
CA VAL A 303 -5.25 -22.96 12.07
C VAL A 303 -4.98 -21.48 12.31
N ILE A 304 -5.81 -20.82 13.11
CA ILE A 304 -5.31 -19.73 13.96
C ILE A 304 -5.61 -20.16 15.39
N ILE A 305 -4.58 -20.44 16.20
CA ILE A 305 -4.72 -20.56 17.66
C ILE A 305 -5.57 -19.36 18.08
N SER A 306 -6.71 -19.56 18.74
CA SER A 306 -7.72 -18.50 18.90
C SER A 306 -7.17 -17.17 19.47
N GLY A 307 -6.03 -17.19 20.17
CA GLY A 307 -5.31 -15.99 20.62
C GLY A 307 -4.52 -15.21 19.55
N MET A 308 -4.14 -15.81 18.43
CA MET A 308 -3.46 -15.14 17.31
C MET A 308 -4.42 -14.43 16.36
N LYS A 309 -5.72 -14.80 16.37
CA LYS A 309 -6.77 -14.19 15.54
C LYS A 309 -6.94 -12.71 15.87
N ASP A 310 -7.03 -12.39 17.15
CA ASP A 310 -7.11 -11.01 17.61
C ASP A 310 -5.84 -10.23 17.23
N MET A 311 -4.65 -10.84 17.27
CA MET A 311 -3.38 -10.21 16.87
C MET A 311 -3.24 -10.04 15.35
N MET A 312 -3.87 -10.90 14.56
CA MET A 312 -3.76 -10.94 13.09
C MET A 312 -4.80 -10.08 12.40
N CYS A 313 -6.03 -10.06 12.92
CA CYS A 313 -7.14 -9.26 12.39
C CYS A 313 -7.12 -7.83 12.93
N SER A 314 -6.62 -7.60 14.15
CA SER A 314 -6.40 -6.23 14.63
C SER A 314 -5.14 -5.64 13.98
N ILE A 315 -5.30 -4.48 13.37
CA ILE A 315 -4.19 -3.72 12.79
C ILE A 315 -4.15 -2.37 13.48
N SER A 316 -3.12 -2.19 14.31
CA SER A 316 -2.84 -0.90 14.94
C SER A 316 -2.50 0.14 13.89
N ALA A 317 -3.19 1.27 13.96
CA ALA A 317 -2.92 2.44 13.13
C ALA A 317 -1.46 2.90 13.31
N ARG A 318 -0.78 3.19 12.19
CA ARG A 318 0.59 3.71 12.14
C ARG A 318 0.69 4.86 11.16
N GLU A 319 1.46 5.89 11.50
CA GLU A 319 1.71 7.02 10.59
C GLU A 319 2.74 6.64 9.51
N LEU A 320 2.78 7.38 8.40
CA LEU A 320 3.73 7.12 7.31
C LEU A 320 5.20 7.15 7.81
N SER A 321 5.49 7.98 8.80
CA SER A 321 6.81 8.09 9.43
C SER A 321 7.22 6.87 10.26
N ASP A 322 6.28 5.99 10.62
CA ASP A 322 6.60 4.73 11.31
C ASP A 322 7.17 3.67 10.35
N PHE A 323 6.90 3.81 9.05
CA PHE A 323 7.38 2.92 7.98
C PHE A 323 8.65 3.45 7.31
N PHE A 324 8.77 4.79 7.24
CA PHE A 324 9.87 5.44 6.56
C PHE A 324 10.41 6.62 7.34
N ASP A 325 11.74 6.75 7.33
CA ASP A 325 12.45 7.92 7.85
C ASP A 325 12.23 9.14 6.93
N ILE A 326 11.24 9.97 7.26
CA ILE A 326 10.96 11.25 6.60
C ILE A 326 11.61 12.40 7.38
N TYR A 327 12.42 13.20 6.69
CA TYR A 327 12.95 14.44 7.27
C TYR A 327 11.82 15.46 7.51
N PRO A 328 11.73 16.07 8.71
CA PRO A 328 10.71 17.06 9.03
C PRO A 328 10.66 18.25 8.05
N GLU A 329 11.80 18.63 7.47
CA GLU A 329 11.92 19.67 6.45
C GLU A 329 11.06 19.38 5.21
N ASN A 330 10.92 18.11 4.84
CA ASN A 330 10.07 17.71 3.72
C ASN A 330 8.59 17.70 4.09
N MET A 331 8.23 17.60 5.36
CA MET A 331 6.83 17.63 5.78
C MET A 331 6.24 19.05 5.84
N ILE A 332 7.08 20.08 5.75
CA ILE A 332 6.69 21.49 5.94
C ILE A 332 5.49 21.88 5.05
N TYR A 333 5.48 21.45 3.78
CA TYR A 333 4.38 21.76 2.88
C TYR A 333 3.03 21.17 3.35
N PHE A 334 3.06 20.01 3.99
CA PHE A 334 1.86 19.25 4.39
C PHE A 334 1.36 19.58 5.80
N TRP A 335 2.10 20.37 6.57
CA TRP A 335 1.72 20.74 7.93
C TRP A 335 0.48 21.62 7.97
N LYS A 336 -0.43 21.26 8.86
CA LYS A 336 -1.61 22.06 9.21
C LYS A 336 -1.37 22.85 10.49
N GLU A 337 -2.13 23.93 10.69
CA GLU A 337 -2.07 24.75 11.90
C GLU A 337 -2.26 23.93 13.19
N SER A 338 -3.11 22.90 13.15
CA SER A 338 -3.35 21.98 14.27
C SER A 338 -2.10 21.19 14.69
N GLN A 339 -1.17 20.97 13.77
CA GLN A 339 0.09 20.23 13.97
C GLN A 339 1.26 21.16 14.31
N PHE A 340 1.06 22.48 14.42
CA PHE A 340 2.15 23.42 14.68
C PHE A 340 2.90 23.14 16.00
N LYS A 341 2.22 22.57 17.00
CA LYS A 341 2.85 22.21 18.28
C LYS A 341 3.89 21.08 18.14
N SER A 342 3.68 20.14 17.23
CA SER A 342 4.59 19.00 16.99
C SER A 342 5.78 19.35 16.10
N ILE A 343 5.87 20.58 15.57
CA ILE A 343 7.04 21.02 14.80
C ILE A 343 8.30 20.95 15.68
N PRO A 344 9.38 20.30 15.20
CA PRO A 344 10.66 20.22 15.89
C PRO A 344 11.22 21.59 16.27
N SER A 345 11.91 21.68 17.41
CA SER A 345 12.46 22.95 17.92
C SER A 345 13.44 23.60 16.93
N HIS A 346 14.29 22.80 16.27
CA HIS A 346 15.26 23.35 15.31
C HIS A 346 14.59 24.02 14.10
N LEU A 347 13.41 23.56 13.68
CA LEU A 347 12.64 24.21 12.62
C LEU A 347 11.93 25.47 13.11
N LYS A 348 11.48 25.51 14.36
CA LYS A 348 10.97 26.75 14.97
C LYS A 348 12.06 27.81 15.04
N ASP A 349 13.26 27.45 15.47
CA ASP A 349 14.41 28.36 15.51
C ASP A 349 14.78 28.85 14.10
N TRP A 350 14.73 27.96 13.11
CA TRP A 350 14.97 28.33 11.72
C TRP A 350 13.89 29.27 11.17
N PHE A 351 12.60 29.05 11.50
CA PHE A 351 11.52 29.97 11.10
C PHE A 351 11.67 31.35 11.71
N LEU A 352 12.16 31.45 12.95
CA LEU A 352 12.49 32.75 13.57
C LEU A 352 13.60 33.47 12.79
N GLN A 353 14.66 32.76 12.40
CA GLN A 353 15.73 33.34 11.57
C GLN A 353 15.21 33.84 10.21
N LEU A 354 14.33 33.06 9.56
CA LEU A 354 13.71 33.48 8.30
C LEU A 354 12.83 34.71 8.48
N LYS A 355 12.09 34.80 9.60
CA LYS A 355 11.28 35.98 9.93
C LYS A 355 12.15 37.21 10.18
N GLU A 356 13.26 37.08 10.89
CA GLU A 356 14.22 38.18 11.09
C GLU A 356 14.78 38.69 9.76
N MET A 357 15.16 37.78 8.85
CA MET A 357 15.60 38.16 7.49
C MET A 357 14.48 38.87 6.71
N TYR A 358 13.25 38.34 6.79
CA TYR A 358 12.09 38.94 6.13
C TYR A 358 11.82 40.36 6.64
N ASP A 359 11.82 40.56 7.96
CA ASP A 359 11.57 41.87 8.57
C ASP A 359 12.69 42.87 8.25
N HIS A 360 13.94 42.40 8.17
CA HIS A 360 15.07 43.21 7.73
C HIS A 360 14.90 43.72 6.30
N TYR A 361 14.48 42.85 5.37
CA TYR A 361 14.20 43.25 4.00
C TYR A 361 12.94 44.10 3.88
N MET A 362 11.93 43.87 4.72
CA MET A 362 10.71 44.70 4.70
C MET A 362 11.00 46.15 5.11
N GLN A 363 12.03 46.40 5.91
CA GLN A 363 12.52 47.74 6.25
C GLN A 363 13.28 48.41 5.09
N ASN A 364 13.85 47.62 4.18
CA ASN A 364 14.68 48.08 3.07
C ASN A 364 14.07 47.61 1.76
N SER A 365 13.09 48.37 1.24
CA SER A 365 12.37 48.03 0.00
C SER A 365 13.30 47.52 -1.10
N ILE A 366 12.94 46.39 -1.70
CA ILE A 366 13.75 45.76 -2.74
C ILE A 366 13.24 46.27 -4.09
N ASP A 367 14.16 46.81 -4.88
CA ASP A 367 13.90 47.17 -6.27
C ASP A 367 14.53 46.13 -7.19
N ILE A 368 13.70 45.38 -7.91
CA ILE A 368 14.13 44.33 -8.84
C ILE A 368 13.65 44.70 -10.22
N GLU A 369 14.59 44.90 -11.14
CA GLU A 369 14.29 45.07 -12.55
C GLU A 369 13.82 43.74 -13.14
N ASN A 370 12.60 43.71 -13.67
CA ASN A 370 11.96 42.52 -14.25
C ASN A 370 11.93 41.30 -13.30
N PRO A 371 11.10 41.35 -12.22
CA PRO A 371 11.15 40.34 -11.16
C PRO A 371 10.86 38.91 -11.62
N LEU A 372 10.04 38.72 -12.66
CA LEU A 372 9.75 37.38 -13.15
C LEU A 372 10.95 36.73 -13.84
N LEU A 373 11.73 37.50 -14.61
CA LEU A 373 12.98 36.99 -15.21
C LEU A 373 13.99 36.62 -14.11
N TRP A 374 14.11 37.47 -13.08
CA TRP A 374 14.95 37.21 -11.92
C TRP A 374 14.57 35.92 -11.19
N ILE A 375 13.28 35.68 -10.92
CA ILE A 375 12.80 34.42 -10.32
C ILE A 375 13.15 33.22 -11.21
N MET A 376 12.94 33.33 -12.52
CA MET A 376 13.27 32.25 -13.46
C MET A 376 14.78 31.94 -13.48
N ASP A 377 15.63 32.96 -13.40
CA ASP A 377 17.08 32.80 -13.30
C ASP A 377 17.49 32.05 -12.04
N MET A 378 16.92 32.40 -10.89
CA MET A 378 17.18 31.74 -9.61
C MET A 378 16.75 30.28 -9.61
N LEU A 379 15.58 29.96 -10.15
CA LEU A 379 15.08 28.58 -10.22
C LEU A 379 15.95 27.71 -11.13
N VAL A 380 16.38 28.24 -12.28
CA VAL A 380 17.34 27.56 -13.16
C VAL A 380 18.69 27.38 -12.46
N TYR A 381 19.16 28.38 -11.73
CA TYR A 381 20.39 28.25 -10.93
C TYR A 381 20.25 27.16 -9.85
N ALA A 382 19.14 27.14 -9.11
CA ALA A 382 18.89 26.15 -8.07
C ALA A 382 18.90 24.73 -8.65
N GLU A 383 18.23 24.51 -9.78
CA GLU A 383 18.22 23.21 -10.46
C GLU A 383 19.63 22.76 -10.88
N ASN A 384 20.41 23.67 -11.47
CA ASN A 384 21.76 23.35 -11.95
C ASN A 384 22.79 23.10 -10.85
N ASN A 385 22.58 23.63 -9.63
CA ASN A 385 23.55 23.58 -8.53
C ASN A 385 23.11 22.74 -7.33
N TYR A 386 21.85 22.32 -7.29
CA TYR A 386 21.31 21.52 -6.20
C TYR A 386 20.43 20.34 -6.66
N TYR A 387 20.05 20.29 -7.94
CA TYR A 387 19.28 19.23 -8.61
C TYR A 387 17.90 18.94 -8.00
N GLN A 388 16.86 18.83 -8.84
CA GLN A 388 15.46 18.60 -8.42
C GLN A 388 15.00 19.53 -7.29
N ILE A 389 15.26 20.83 -7.44
CA ILE A 389 14.74 21.86 -6.51
C ILE A 389 13.51 22.50 -7.16
N TYR A 390 12.35 21.93 -6.89
CA TYR A 390 11.10 22.33 -7.51
C TYR A 390 10.29 23.29 -6.63
N VAL A 391 9.83 24.39 -7.23
CA VAL A 391 8.83 25.26 -6.62
C VAL A 391 7.43 24.68 -6.80
N PHE A 392 6.55 24.93 -5.83
CA PHE A 392 5.14 24.57 -5.95
C PHE A 392 4.40 25.48 -6.95
N SER A 393 3.62 24.86 -7.84
CA SER A 393 2.95 25.54 -8.95
C SER A 393 2.00 26.64 -8.45
N ASP A 394 1.19 26.34 -7.43
CA ASP A 394 0.25 27.30 -6.84
C ASP A 394 0.97 28.53 -6.27
N PHE A 395 2.15 28.36 -5.66
CA PHE A 395 2.92 29.49 -5.14
C PHE A 395 3.62 30.29 -6.24
N PHE A 396 4.10 29.60 -7.28
CA PHE A 396 4.70 30.26 -8.43
C PHE A 396 3.66 31.13 -9.17
N GLU A 397 2.46 30.60 -9.39
CA GLU A 397 1.32 31.35 -9.96
C GLU A 397 0.91 32.52 -9.04
N GLU A 398 0.76 32.28 -7.73
CA GLU A 398 0.46 33.33 -6.75
C GLU A 398 1.53 34.45 -6.74
N SER A 399 2.81 34.09 -6.92
CA SER A 399 3.91 35.05 -7.04
C SER A 399 3.83 35.89 -8.33
N ILE A 400 3.41 35.30 -9.45
CA ILE A 400 3.21 36.01 -10.72
C ILE A 400 2.06 37.02 -10.59
N GLU A 401 0.95 36.61 -9.97
CA GLU A 401 -0.20 37.48 -9.72
C GLU A 401 0.17 38.68 -8.81
N ASN A 402 1.13 38.47 -7.90
CA ASN A 402 1.59 39.47 -6.94
C ASN A 402 3.02 39.95 -7.22
N ILE A 403 3.44 39.98 -8.48
CA ILE A 403 4.85 40.21 -8.87
C ILE A 403 5.43 41.58 -8.45
N ASN A 404 4.56 42.56 -8.15
CA ASN A 404 4.94 43.88 -7.67
C ASN A 404 4.79 44.04 -6.15
N ASP A 405 4.33 43.01 -5.45
CA ASP A 405 4.17 43.03 -3.99
C ASP A 405 5.50 42.71 -3.33
N GLN A 406 6.02 43.67 -2.56
CA GLN A 406 7.27 43.55 -1.81
C GLN A 406 7.30 42.30 -0.93
N ARG A 407 6.16 41.89 -0.37
CA ARG A 407 6.08 40.70 0.49
C ARG A 407 6.48 39.43 -0.26
N TYR A 408 6.06 39.28 -1.52
CA TYR A 408 6.44 38.14 -2.36
C TYR A 408 7.87 38.25 -2.86
N LEU A 409 8.30 39.45 -3.27
CA LEU A 409 9.68 39.69 -3.72
C LEU A 409 10.71 39.38 -2.62
N ILE A 410 10.39 39.69 -1.36
CA ILE A 410 11.25 39.38 -0.21
C ILE A 410 11.39 37.86 0.00
N LEU A 411 10.32 37.07 -0.19
CA LEU A 411 10.43 35.61 -0.10
C LEU A 411 11.38 35.06 -1.16
N TRP A 412 11.28 35.57 -2.39
CA TRP A 412 12.21 35.23 -3.46
C TRP A 412 13.64 35.71 -3.18
N LYS A 413 13.81 36.86 -2.51
CA LYS A 413 15.13 37.36 -2.13
C LYS A 413 15.80 36.50 -1.07
N ILE A 414 15.03 36.03 -0.08
CA ILE A 414 15.54 35.09 0.93
C ILE A 414 15.97 33.78 0.26
N PHE A 415 15.19 33.28 -0.71
CA PHE A 415 15.59 32.11 -1.49
C PHE A 415 16.89 32.35 -2.28
N GLU A 416 17.04 33.53 -2.89
CA GLU A 416 18.27 33.96 -3.56
C GLU A 416 19.49 33.85 -2.64
N ASP A 417 19.39 34.45 -1.45
CA ASP A 417 20.50 34.44 -0.49
C ASP A 417 20.86 33.03 -0.03
N MET A 418 19.87 32.12 0.02
CA MET A 418 20.11 30.71 0.33
C MET A 418 20.85 29.98 -0.79
N ILE A 419 20.43 30.12 -2.05
CA ILE A 419 21.06 29.41 -3.18
C ILE A 419 22.47 29.93 -3.50
N TYR A 420 22.79 31.18 -3.16
CA TYR A 420 24.14 31.73 -3.30
C TYR A 420 24.99 31.64 -2.02
N ASN A 421 24.46 31.03 -0.95
CA ASN A 421 25.22 30.85 0.28
C ASN A 421 26.37 29.85 0.06
N GLU A 422 27.62 30.31 0.22
CA GLU A 422 28.83 29.49 -0.02
C GLU A 422 28.84 28.18 0.79
N LYS A 423 28.33 28.20 2.03
CA LYS A 423 28.27 27.01 2.87
C LYS A 423 27.23 26.01 2.36
N LEU A 424 26.05 26.48 1.94
CA LEU A 424 25.04 25.60 1.35
C LEU A 424 25.51 25.05 0.00
N TYR A 425 26.16 25.87 -0.83
CA TYR A 425 26.74 25.44 -2.09
C TYR A 425 27.73 24.28 -1.90
N LYS A 426 28.71 24.42 -0.99
CA LYS A 426 29.68 23.36 -0.67
C LYS A 426 29.06 22.07 -0.12
N ILE A 427 27.92 22.17 0.56
CA ILE A 427 27.19 20.99 1.03
C ILE A 427 26.40 20.34 -0.12
N GLY A 428 25.82 21.16 -1.01
CA GLY A 428 25.02 20.70 -2.14
C GLY A 428 25.84 20.06 -3.25
N GLU A 429 27.08 20.52 -3.47
CA GLU A 429 27.92 20.06 -4.58
C GLU A 429 28.26 18.56 -4.54
N VAL A 430 28.11 17.91 -3.37
CA VAL A 430 28.32 16.46 -3.15
C VAL A 430 27.54 15.56 -4.12
N ILE A 431 26.41 16.05 -4.65
CA ILE A 431 25.59 15.31 -5.62
C ILE A 431 26.23 15.25 -7.01
N PHE A 432 27.20 16.13 -7.30
CA PHE A 432 27.91 16.22 -8.58
C PHE A 432 29.33 15.63 -8.54
N GLU A 433 29.74 15.06 -7.39
CA GLU A 433 31.07 14.47 -7.22
C GLU A 433 31.23 13.07 -7.87
N SER A 434 30.14 12.45 -8.36
CA SER A 434 30.21 11.19 -9.11
C SER A 434 30.73 11.40 -10.54
N GLU A 435 31.56 10.48 -11.04
CA GLU A 435 32.44 10.61 -12.21
C GLU A 435 31.77 10.96 -13.56
N ASN A 436 30.44 11.11 -13.66
CA ASN A 436 29.80 11.62 -14.88
C ASN A 436 28.56 12.49 -14.58
N LYS A 437 28.69 13.81 -14.80
CA LYS A 437 27.57 14.77 -14.78
C LYS A 437 26.48 14.47 -15.84
N GLU A 438 26.77 13.66 -16.85
CA GLU A 438 25.85 13.32 -17.95
C GLU A 438 24.80 12.23 -17.60
N TYR A 439 24.89 11.53 -16.46
CA TYR A 439 24.03 10.37 -16.15
C TYR A 439 23.14 10.51 -14.90
N LEU A 440 22.94 11.72 -14.38
CA LEU A 440 22.17 11.95 -13.15
C LEU A 440 20.76 11.36 -13.16
N ASN A 441 20.07 11.20 -14.29
CA ASN A 441 18.73 10.60 -14.28
C ASN A 441 18.70 9.11 -13.88
N ASN A 442 19.68 8.29 -14.32
CA ASN A 442 19.75 6.88 -13.92
C ASN A 442 20.42 6.72 -12.55
N ASP A 443 21.38 7.59 -12.24
CA ASP A 443 22.10 7.56 -10.96
C ASP A 443 21.29 8.16 -9.81
N TRP A 444 20.35 9.07 -10.09
CA TRP A 444 19.59 9.73 -9.04
C TRP A 444 18.82 8.72 -8.22
N THR A 445 17.98 7.87 -8.82
CA THR A 445 17.23 6.84 -8.08
C THR A 445 18.13 5.93 -7.24
N LEU A 446 19.37 5.68 -7.68
CA LEU A 446 20.35 4.83 -7.00
C LEU A 446 21.26 5.60 -6.02
N MET A 447 21.20 6.92 -6.01
CA MET A 447 22.05 7.77 -5.16
C MET A 447 21.72 7.55 -3.69
N SER A 448 22.78 7.49 -2.86
CA SER A 448 22.64 7.27 -1.43
C SER A 448 21.78 8.36 -0.77
N LYS A 449 21.02 7.94 0.24
CA LYS A 449 20.11 8.80 0.99
C LYS A 449 20.82 10.05 1.52
N ASP A 450 22.02 9.91 2.08
CA ASP A 450 22.79 11.03 2.66
C ASP A 450 23.21 12.09 1.63
N LYS A 451 23.43 11.69 0.36
CA LYS A 451 23.76 12.63 -0.71
C LYS A 451 22.51 13.36 -1.19
N LYS A 452 21.40 12.64 -1.42
CA LYS A 452 20.11 13.25 -1.80
C LYS A 452 19.60 14.20 -0.73
N TRP A 453 19.58 13.76 0.51
CA TRP A 453 19.02 14.48 1.65
C TRP A 453 20.08 15.24 2.43
N ASN A 454 21.08 15.78 1.72
CA ASN A 454 22.03 16.67 2.35
C ASN A 454 21.32 17.93 2.89
N SER A 455 21.91 18.52 3.93
CA SER A 455 21.27 19.63 4.65
C SER A 455 21.02 20.88 3.79
N ALA A 456 21.73 21.07 2.67
CA ALA A 456 21.45 22.18 1.76
C ALA A 456 20.16 21.94 0.97
N ARG A 457 20.00 20.76 0.36
CA ARG A 457 18.78 20.39 -0.37
C ARG A 457 17.56 20.38 0.55
N LEU A 458 17.69 19.79 1.75
CA LEU A 458 16.60 19.79 2.74
C LEU A 458 16.14 21.21 3.10
N LYS A 459 17.06 22.15 3.30
CA LYS A 459 16.73 23.55 3.58
C LYS A 459 16.06 24.26 2.41
N LEU A 460 16.59 24.10 1.20
CA LEU A 460 16.02 24.73 0.01
C LEU A 460 14.61 24.22 -0.29
N ARG A 461 14.42 22.90 -0.27
CA ARG A 461 13.10 22.28 -0.46
C ARG A 461 12.14 22.62 0.67
N GLY A 462 12.60 22.56 1.92
CA GLY A 462 11.82 22.96 3.07
C GLY A 462 11.39 24.43 3.02
N TYR A 463 12.23 25.32 2.50
CA TYR A 463 11.88 26.74 2.32
C TYR A 463 10.81 26.92 1.25
N LEU A 464 10.95 26.26 0.09
CA LEU A 464 9.92 26.28 -0.95
C LEU A 464 8.59 25.67 -0.46
N GLY A 465 8.65 24.63 0.37
CA GLY A 465 7.48 24.08 1.06
C GLY A 465 6.85 25.06 2.04
N LEU A 466 7.65 25.81 2.81
CA LEU A 466 7.19 26.81 3.77
C LEU A 466 6.42 27.95 3.09
N ILE A 467 6.98 28.53 2.03
CA ILE A 467 6.36 29.67 1.35
C ILE A 467 5.14 29.26 0.52
N ALA A 468 5.07 28.00 0.08
CA ALA A 468 3.91 27.45 -0.59
C ALA A 468 2.78 27.05 0.38
N ASN A 469 3.10 26.69 1.62
CA ASN A 469 2.11 26.41 2.66
C ASN A 469 1.53 27.73 3.19
N LYS A 470 0.33 28.10 2.73
CA LYS A 470 -0.31 29.37 3.11
C LYS A 470 -0.56 29.52 4.62
N GLU A 471 -0.92 28.45 5.31
CA GLU A 471 -1.16 28.50 6.77
C GLU A 471 0.13 28.81 7.51
N LEU A 472 1.21 28.12 7.16
CA LEU A 472 2.50 28.26 7.80
C LEU A 472 3.20 29.56 7.39
N ARG A 473 3.14 29.95 6.12
CA ARG A 473 3.62 31.25 5.61
C ARG A 473 2.98 32.39 6.39
N ARG A 474 1.65 32.36 6.58
CA ARG A 474 0.93 33.34 7.40
C ARG A 474 1.39 33.33 8.85
N LYS A 475 1.66 32.15 9.42
CA LYS A 475 2.13 32.02 10.80
C LYS A 475 3.53 32.59 11.00
N VAL A 476 4.43 32.37 10.04
CA VAL A 476 5.85 32.79 10.14
C VAL A 476 6.01 34.25 9.72
N PHE A 477 5.51 34.63 8.55
CA PHE A 477 5.76 35.94 7.94
C PHE A 477 4.63 36.96 8.17
N GLY A 478 3.40 36.49 8.41
CA GLY A 478 2.24 37.33 8.69
C GLY A 478 1.28 37.54 7.51
N PHE A 479 1.43 36.83 6.38
CA PHE A 479 0.55 36.97 5.21
C PHE A 479 0.41 35.69 4.38
#